data_AF-A0ABD6BB51-F1
#
_entry.id   AF-A0ABD6BB51-F1
#
_cell.length_a   1.000
_cell.length_b   1.000
_cell.length_c   1.000
_cell.angle_alpha   90.00
_cell.angle_beta   90.00
_cell.angle_gamma   90.00
#
_symmetry.space_group_name_H-M   'P 1'
#
loop_
_entity.id
_entity.type
_entity.pdbx_description
1 polymer ?
#
loop_
_entity_poly.entity_id
_entity_poly.type
_entity_poly.pdbx_seq_one_letter_code
_entity_poly.pdbx_strand_id
1 'polypeptide(L)'
;MADVRIHYRKTDIYERLVDEEGIFDSYVDLFVFAACRGYAEGERDQSDYKGDAEMLWMHFGNKDFHRAAAACIAYQTTNDPNSLMDHEEQLDILAQYASAGADILQDDYGEVKGSPLNSLLNDVKQYEPDSDEEEGGVSALEKLRKDMNM
;
A
#
# COMPACT_ATOMS: atom_id res chain seq x y z
N MET A 1 10.56 7.93 23.74
CA MET A 1 9.33 7.75 22.93
C MET A 1 8.85 6.35 23.20
N ALA A 2 7.56 6.17 23.49
CA ALA A 2 7.00 4.84 23.63
C ALA A 2 7.22 4.06 22.32
N ASP A 3 7.51 2.78 22.45
CA ASP A 3 7.79 1.88 21.34
C ASP A 3 6.46 1.45 20.69
N VAL A 4 5.83 2.39 19.97
CA VAL A 4 4.54 2.18 19.32
C VAL A 4 4.71 1.12 18.24
N ARG A 5 3.95 0.03 18.38
CA ARG A 5 4.00 -1.13 17.50
C ARG A 5 2.60 -1.70 17.27
N ILE A 6 2.41 -2.32 16.11
CA ILE A 6 1.22 -3.10 15.81
C ILE A 6 1.64 -4.41 15.17
N HIS A 7 0.86 -5.45 15.44
CA HIS A 7 0.96 -6.71 14.72
C HIS A 7 0.02 -6.67 13.53
N TYR A 8 0.45 -7.19 12.39
CA TYR A 8 -0.36 -7.22 11.18
C TYR A 8 -0.23 -8.54 10.44
N ARG A 9 -1.27 -8.88 9.69
CA ARG A 9 -1.29 -10.05 8.82
C ARG A 9 -0.44 -9.77 7.58
N LYS A 10 0.69 -10.48 7.47
CA LYS A 10 1.51 -10.51 6.25
C LYS A 10 1.01 -11.66 5.37
N THR A 11 0.41 -11.34 4.24
CA THR A 11 0.03 -12.32 3.21
C THR A 11 1.21 -12.58 2.26
N ASP A 12 1.13 -13.64 1.45
CA ASP A 12 2.18 -14.04 0.49
C ASP A 12 2.50 -12.92 -0.53
N ILE A 13 1.54 -12.01 -0.79
CA ILE A 13 1.75 -10.87 -1.67
C ILE A 13 2.91 -9.96 -1.24
N TYR A 14 3.24 -9.94 0.06
CA TYR A 14 4.37 -9.15 0.55
C TYR A 14 5.68 -9.68 0.00
N GLU A 15 5.90 -10.99 0.07
CA GLU A 15 7.13 -11.63 -0.39
C GLU A 15 7.23 -11.50 -1.91
N ARG A 16 6.11 -11.68 -2.61
CA ARG A 16 6.08 -11.54 -4.06
C ARG A 16 6.41 -10.13 -4.55
N LEU A 17 5.75 -9.10 -4.01
CA LEU A 17 5.91 -7.73 -4.51
C LEU A 17 7.19 -7.05 -4.03
N VAL A 18 7.79 -7.51 -2.94
CA VAL A 18 9.03 -6.93 -2.38
C VAL A 18 10.25 -7.78 -2.74
N ASP A 19 10.24 -9.07 -2.43
CA ASP A 19 11.45 -9.90 -2.56
C ASP A 19 11.58 -10.55 -3.94
N GLU A 20 10.49 -11.04 -4.52
CA GLU A 20 10.53 -11.76 -5.80
C GLU A 20 10.61 -10.81 -7.00
N GLU A 21 9.69 -9.84 -7.05
CA GLU A 21 9.55 -8.92 -8.18
C GLU A 21 10.24 -7.57 -7.96
N GLY A 22 10.59 -7.22 -6.72
CA GLY A 22 11.28 -5.97 -6.40
C GLY A 22 10.51 -4.70 -6.78
N ILE A 23 9.17 -4.75 -6.76
CA ILE A 23 8.31 -3.63 -7.15
C ILE A 23 8.30 -2.56 -6.05
N PHE A 24 8.31 -2.98 -4.79
CA PHE A 24 8.44 -2.11 -3.63
C PHE A 24 9.80 -2.29 -2.97
N ASP A 25 10.44 -1.18 -2.60
CA ASP A 25 11.77 -1.18 -1.99
C ASP A 25 11.79 -1.80 -0.58
N SER A 26 10.65 -1.84 0.11
CA SER A 26 10.53 -2.45 1.43
C SER A 26 9.10 -2.89 1.76
N TYR A 27 8.99 -3.81 2.72
CA TYR A 27 7.68 -4.18 3.30
C TYR A 27 6.96 -3.00 3.95
N VAL A 28 7.67 -1.95 4.39
CA VAL A 28 7.05 -0.74 4.92
C VAL A 28 6.35 0.04 3.81
N ASP A 29 6.96 0.12 2.63
CA ASP A 29 6.37 0.80 1.47
C ASP A 29 5.12 0.06 1.01
N LEU A 30 5.20 -1.27 0.92
CA LEU A 30 4.04 -2.09 0.58
C LEU A 30 2.95 -2.05 1.66
N PHE A 31 3.30 -2.03 2.94
CA PHE A 31 2.32 -1.92 4.02
C PHE A 31 1.49 -0.63 3.91
N VAL A 32 2.17 0.50 3.67
CA VAL A 32 1.48 1.79 3.46
C VAL A 32 0.66 1.76 2.17
N PHE A 33 1.19 1.20 1.08
CA PHE A 33 0.45 1.07 -0.17
C PHE A 33 -0.80 0.20 -0.04
N ALA A 34 -0.69 -0.96 0.63
CA ALA A 34 -1.83 -1.82 0.93
C ALA A 34 -2.87 -1.07 1.76
N ALA A 35 -2.46 -0.29 2.75
CA ALA A 35 -3.40 0.52 3.52
C ALA A 35 -4.11 1.57 2.66
N CYS A 36 -3.40 2.24 1.75
CA CYS A 36 -4.00 3.14 0.77
C CYS A 36 -5.00 2.42 -0.14
N ARG A 37 -4.68 1.20 -0.60
CA ARG A 37 -5.57 0.37 -1.41
C ARG A 37 -6.85 0.01 -0.65
N GLY A 38 -6.73 -0.49 0.58
CA GLY A 38 -7.88 -0.81 1.43
C GLY A 38 -8.74 0.42 1.69
N TYR A 39 -8.13 1.57 1.99
CA TYR A 39 -8.85 2.84 2.18
C TYR A 39 -9.58 3.29 0.91
N ALA A 40 -8.95 3.19 -0.25
CA ALA A 40 -9.55 3.59 -1.53
C ALA A 40 -10.77 2.74 -1.90
N GLU A 41 -10.77 1.46 -1.55
CA GLU A 41 -11.90 0.54 -1.74
C GLU A 41 -12.94 0.62 -0.61
N GLY A 42 -12.66 1.38 0.45
CA GLY A 42 -13.52 1.48 1.63
C GLY A 42 -13.54 0.22 2.51
N GLU A 43 -12.60 -0.69 2.31
CA GLU A 43 -12.51 -1.99 2.98
C GLU A 43 -11.55 -1.95 4.17
N ARG A 44 -11.97 -2.46 5.32
CA ARG A 44 -11.21 -2.42 6.57
C ARG A 44 -11.45 -3.68 7.40
N ASP A 45 -10.38 -4.37 7.77
CA ASP A 45 -10.46 -5.55 8.63
C ASP A 45 -10.35 -5.13 10.11
N GLN A 46 -11.48 -5.10 10.83
CA GLN A 46 -11.50 -4.70 12.25
C GLN A 46 -11.33 -5.90 13.21
N SER A 47 -11.41 -7.12 12.69
CA SER A 47 -11.53 -8.34 13.52
C SER A 47 -10.30 -9.24 13.48
N ASP A 48 -9.60 -9.31 12.34
CA ASP A 48 -8.55 -10.31 12.11
C ASP A 48 -7.33 -9.73 11.35
N TYR A 49 -7.10 -8.43 11.51
CA TYR A 49 -5.98 -7.73 10.87
C TYR A 49 -4.63 -8.01 11.53
N LYS A 50 -4.62 -8.56 12.74
CA LYS A 50 -3.40 -8.88 13.49
C LYS A 50 -2.84 -10.21 13.01
N GLY A 51 -1.52 -10.27 12.85
CA GLY A 51 -0.82 -11.49 12.46
C GLY A 51 0.57 -11.55 13.10
N ASP A 52 1.44 -12.38 12.54
CA ASP A 52 2.75 -12.66 13.13
C ASP A 52 3.84 -11.63 12.78
N ALA A 53 3.55 -10.67 11.89
CA ALA A 53 4.47 -9.62 11.51
C ALA A 53 4.28 -8.37 12.38
N GLU A 54 5.38 -7.68 12.69
CA GLU A 54 5.36 -6.44 13.48
C GLU A 54 5.71 -5.23 12.63
N MET A 55 4.94 -4.16 12.80
CA MET A 55 5.25 -2.83 12.29
C MET A 55 5.47 -1.88 13.46
N LEU A 56 6.60 -1.16 13.45
CA LEU A 56 6.93 -0.17 14.46
C LEU A 56 6.78 1.23 13.89
N TRP A 57 6.25 2.16 14.68
CA TRP A 57 6.12 3.56 14.26
C TRP A 57 7.46 4.18 13.86
N MET A 58 8.57 3.75 14.49
CA MET A 58 9.91 4.21 14.13
C MET A 58 10.33 3.86 12.69
N HIS A 59 9.71 2.87 12.04
CA HIS A 59 9.96 2.56 10.62
C HIS A 59 9.47 3.69 9.69
N PHE A 60 8.57 4.55 10.17
CA PHE A 60 8.08 5.75 9.50
C PHE A 60 9.00 6.96 9.78
N GLY A 61 10.04 6.77 10.60
CA GLY A 61 10.99 7.73 11.16
C GLY A 61 11.46 8.84 10.23
N ASN A 62 11.83 8.45 9.00
CA ASN A 62 12.45 9.30 7.99
C ASN A 62 11.60 9.40 6.72
N LYS A 63 10.34 8.97 6.77
CA LYS A 63 9.44 8.88 5.61
C LYS A 63 8.23 9.77 5.85
N ASP A 64 8.38 11.07 5.57
CA ASP A 64 7.35 12.08 5.80
C ASP A 64 6.03 11.72 5.10
N PHE A 65 6.09 11.13 3.91
CA PHE A 65 4.93 10.63 3.19
C PHE A 65 4.17 9.53 3.94
N HIS A 66 4.87 8.59 4.58
CA HIS A 66 4.22 7.50 5.30
C HIS A 66 3.48 8.03 6.53
N ARG A 67 4.09 8.97 7.25
CA ARG A 67 3.46 9.63 8.39
C ARG A 67 2.24 10.44 7.97
N ALA A 68 2.36 11.20 6.89
CA ALA A 68 1.26 11.98 6.35
C ALA A 68 0.09 11.08 5.92
N ALA A 69 0.37 9.98 5.22
CA ALA A 69 -0.64 8.99 4.83
C ALA A 69 -1.35 8.40 6.06
N ALA A 70 -0.59 7.95 7.07
CA ALA A 70 -1.13 7.40 8.30
C ALA A 70 -2.06 8.38 9.04
N ALA A 71 -1.60 9.62 9.24
CA ALA A 71 -2.38 10.67 9.88
C ALA A 71 -3.66 11.02 9.09
N CYS A 72 -3.55 11.17 7.76
CA CYS A 72 -4.69 11.47 6.91
C CYS A 72 -5.75 10.37 6.95
N ILE A 73 -5.33 9.10 6.82
CA ILE A 73 -6.26 7.95 6.88
C ILE A 73 -6.92 7.91 8.26
N ALA A 74 -6.16 8.03 9.35
CA ALA A 74 -6.70 8.03 10.70
C ALA A 74 -7.76 9.12 10.92
N TYR A 75 -7.47 10.36 10.47
CA TYR A 75 -8.41 11.47 10.55
C TYR A 75 -9.67 11.23 9.72
N GLN A 76 -9.54 10.74 8.48
CA GLN A 76 -10.70 10.48 7.63
C GLN A 76 -11.58 9.35 8.20
N THR A 77 -10.99 8.36 8.85
CA THR A 77 -11.72 7.24 9.47
C THR A 77 -12.42 7.63 10.76
N THR A 78 -11.80 8.47 11.60
CA THR A 78 -12.33 8.81 12.93
C THR A 78 -13.14 10.10 12.94
N ASN A 79 -12.87 11.00 12.00
CA ASN A 79 -13.30 12.39 12.02
C ASN A 79 -12.92 13.12 13.33
N ASP A 80 -11.87 12.65 14.02
CA ASP A 80 -11.31 13.24 15.23
C ASP A 80 -9.95 13.91 14.92
N PRO A 81 -9.79 15.23 15.05
CA PRO A 81 -8.51 15.92 14.88
C PRO A 81 -7.37 15.38 15.76
N ASN A 82 -7.66 14.77 16.91
CA ASN A 82 -6.62 14.21 17.78
C ASN A 82 -5.89 13.04 17.12
N SER A 83 -6.56 12.29 16.24
CA SER A 83 -5.98 11.17 15.50
C SER A 83 -4.82 11.60 14.59
N LEU A 84 -4.70 12.89 14.24
CA LEU A 84 -3.55 13.43 13.48
C LEU A 84 -2.22 13.37 14.24
N MET A 85 -2.28 13.26 15.57
CA MET A 85 -1.10 13.25 16.45
C MET A 85 -0.96 11.95 17.26
N ASP A 86 -1.99 11.09 17.25
CA ASP A 86 -1.97 9.81 17.94
C ASP A 86 -1.35 8.73 17.05
N HIS A 87 -0.05 8.48 17.24
CA HIS A 87 0.68 7.47 16.47
C HIS A 87 0.20 6.04 16.70
N GLU A 88 -0.39 5.74 17.87
CA GLU A 88 -0.90 4.41 18.17
C GLU A 88 -2.20 4.17 17.40
N GLU A 89 -3.12 5.13 17.45
CA GLU A 89 -4.36 5.11 16.67
C GLU A 89 -4.08 5.11 15.16
N GLN A 90 -3.12 5.92 14.70
CA GLN A 90 -2.70 5.93 13.31
C GLN A 90 -2.20 4.57 12.85
N LEU A 91 -1.32 3.94 13.62
CA LEU A 91 -0.73 2.67 13.23
C LEU A 91 -1.74 1.53 13.29
N ASP A 92 -2.66 1.56 14.25
CA ASP A 92 -3.75 0.59 14.36
C ASP A 92 -4.72 0.68 13.18
N ILE A 93 -5.23 1.88 12.86
CA ILE A 93 -6.13 2.08 11.71
C ILE A 93 -5.42 1.70 10.41
N LEU A 94 -4.16 2.10 10.26
CA LEU A 94 -3.39 1.78 9.06
C LEU A 94 -3.22 0.27 8.88
N ALA A 95 -2.99 -0.50 9.96
CA ALA A 95 -2.91 -1.95 9.90
C ALA A 95 -4.23 -2.62 9.47
N GLN A 96 -5.37 -2.08 9.92
CA GLN A 96 -6.69 -2.60 9.56
C GLN A 96 -6.98 -2.43 8.06
N TYR A 97 -6.61 -1.27 7.50
CA TYR A 97 -6.68 -1.06 6.05
C TYR A 97 -5.63 -1.86 5.30
N ALA A 98 -4.41 -1.98 5.83
CA ALA A 98 -3.33 -2.73 5.19
C ALA A 98 -3.68 -4.22 5.06
N SER A 99 -4.36 -4.80 6.06
CA SER A 99 -4.84 -6.18 6.01
C SER A 99 -5.84 -6.38 4.88
N ALA A 100 -6.90 -5.56 4.83
CA ALA A 100 -7.90 -5.63 3.76
C ALA A 100 -7.31 -5.35 2.37
N GLY A 101 -6.43 -4.34 2.27
CA GLY A 101 -5.74 -4.03 1.04
C GLY A 101 -4.80 -5.14 0.58
N ALA A 102 -4.13 -5.84 1.50
CA ALA A 102 -3.28 -6.97 1.15
C ALA A 102 -4.09 -8.14 0.59
N ASP A 103 -5.31 -8.37 1.07
CA ASP A 103 -6.22 -9.37 0.48
C ASP A 103 -6.64 -8.95 -0.94
N ILE A 104 -7.01 -7.68 -1.14
CA ILE A 104 -7.34 -7.15 -2.46
C ILE A 104 -6.17 -7.33 -3.42
N LEU A 105 -4.95 -6.97 -2.99
CA LEU A 105 -3.74 -7.13 -3.80
C LEU A 105 -3.41 -8.60 -4.07
N GLN A 106 -3.66 -9.50 -3.11
CA GLN A 106 -3.51 -10.93 -3.31
C GLN A 106 -4.49 -11.45 -4.37
N ASP A 107 -5.73 -10.99 -4.33
CA ASP A 107 -6.75 -11.35 -5.30
C ASP A 107 -6.48 -10.76 -6.68
N ASP A 108 -5.92 -9.55 -6.76
CA ASP A 108 -5.62 -8.82 -8.00
C ASP A 108 -4.31 -9.26 -8.65
N TYR A 109 -3.28 -9.55 -7.87
CA TYR A 109 -1.92 -9.76 -8.36
C TYR A 109 -1.37 -11.15 -8.01
N GLY A 110 -2.13 -12.00 -7.32
CA GLY A 110 -1.75 -13.37 -6.94
C GLY A 110 -1.45 -14.30 -8.12
N GLU A 111 -1.12 -15.57 -7.82
CA GLU A 111 -0.50 -16.51 -8.79
C GLU A 111 -1.29 -16.71 -10.09
N VAL A 112 -2.60 -16.45 -10.09
CA VAL A 112 -3.51 -16.76 -11.19
C VAL A 112 -3.62 -15.63 -12.23
N LYS A 113 -3.23 -14.39 -11.91
CA LYS A 113 -3.54 -13.20 -12.75
C LYS A 113 -2.39 -12.67 -13.63
N GLY A 114 -1.22 -13.33 -13.65
CA GLY A 114 -0.09 -12.94 -14.51
C GLY A 114 0.97 -12.10 -13.79
N SER A 115 1.65 -11.19 -14.51
CA SER A 115 2.74 -10.36 -13.96
C SER A 115 2.18 -9.30 -13.01
N PRO A 116 2.57 -9.28 -11.72
CA PRO A 116 2.10 -8.31 -10.74
C PRO A 116 2.40 -6.86 -11.14
N LEU A 117 3.54 -6.63 -11.78
CA LEU A 117 3.91 -5.32 -12.30
C LEU A 117 2.92 -4.82 -13.37
N ASN A 118 2.47 -5.70 -14.27
CA ASN A 118 1.49 -5.31 -15.29
C ASN A 118 0.13 -4.98 -14.67
N SER A 119 -0.28 -5.75 -13.67
CA SER A 119 -1.54 -5.49 -12.96
C SER A 119 -1.47 -4.17 -12.18
N LEU A 120 -0.40 -3.92 -11.45
CA LEU A 120 -0.17 -2.63 -10.78
C LEU A 120 -0.19 -1.46 -11.77
N LEU A 121 0.46 -1.62 -12.93
CA LEU A 121 0.48 -0.57 -13.96
C LEU A 121 -0.92 -0.31 -14.53
N ASN A 122 -1.74 -1.35 -14.71
CA ASN A 122 -3.11 -1.17 -15.18
C ASN A 122 -3.97 -0.43 -14.15
N ASP A 123 -3.80 -0.74 -12.87
CA ASP A 123 -4.52 -0.06 -11.79
C ASP A 123 -4.13 1.42 -11.73
N VAL A 124 -2.84 1.74 -11.77
CA VAL A 124 -2.38 3.15 -11.81
C VAL A 124 -3.00 3.91 -12.99
N LYS A 125 -3.04 3.30 -14.18
CA LYS A 125 -3.68 3.90 -15.36
C LYS A 125 -5.18 4.08 -15.20
N GLN A 126 -5.86 3.19 -14.50
CA GLN A 126 -7.30 3.31 -14.24
C GLN A 126 -7.61 4.49 -13.30
N TYR A 127 -6.67 4.88 -12.44
CA TYR A 127 -6.77 6.04 -11.57
C TYR A 127 -6.18 7.33 -12.19
N GLU A 128 -5.64 7.30 -13.42
CA GLU A 128 -5.35 8.53 -14.15
C GLU A 128 -6.69 9.22 -14.48
N PRO A 129 -6.92 10.45 -14.02
CA PRO A 129 -8.10 11.21 -14.44
C PRO A 129 -8.02 11.36 -15.96
N ASP A 130 -9.10 11.05 -16.69
CA ASP A 130 -9.21 11.18 -18.15
C ASP A 130 -8.50 12.45 -18.64
N SER A 131 -7.22 12.33 -18.96
CA SER A 131 -6.45 13.39 -19.56
C SER A 131 -6.70 13.20 -21.04
N ASP A 132 -7.55 14.07 -21.58
CA ASP A 132 -7.84 14.17 -23.00
C ASP A 132 -6.58 13.91 -23.85
N GLU A 133 -6.68 12.90 -24.71
CA GLU A 133 -5.86 12.65 -25.90
C GLU A 133 -4.32 12.53 -25.73
N GLU A 134 -3.82 11.29 -25.69
CA GLU A 134 -2.67 10.94 -26.56
C GLU A 134 -2.98 9.64 -27.32
N GLU A 135 -3.47 9.81 -28.55
CA GLU A 135 -3.36 8.82 -29.62
C GLU A 135 -1.88 8.47 -29.84
N GLY A 136 -1.51 7.19 -29.72
CA GLY A 136 -0.23 6.72 -30.27
C GLY A 136 0.39 5.56 -29.52
N GLY A 137 -0.07 4.35 -29.84
CA GLY A 137 0.43 3.07 -29.35
C GLY A 137 1.96 2.95 -29.30
N VAL A 138 2.49 3.10 -28.10
CA VAL A 138 3.65 2.39 -27.57
C VAL A 138 3.26 2.11 -26.12
N SER A 139 3.16 0.83 -25.74
CA SER A 139 2.77 0.48 -24.38
C SER A 139 3.75 1.15 -23.41
N ALA A 140 3.26 1.79 -22.34
CA ALA A 140 4.11 2.35 -21.29
C ALA A 140 5.20 1.35 -20.80
N LEU A 141 4.92 0.04 -20.92
CA LEU A 141 5.86 -1.06 -20.68
C LEU A 141 7.06 -1.08 -21.63
N GLU A 142 6.86 -0.75 -22.91
CA GLU A 142 7.95 -0.67 -23.89
C GLU A 142 8.83 0.56 -23.65
N LYS A 143 8.26 1.66 -23.13
CA LYS A 143 9.01 2.85 -22.73
C LYS A 143 9.85 2.56 -21.47
N LEU A 144 9.26 2.02 -20.42
CA LEU A 144 9.98 1.67 -19.17
C LEU A 144 11.08 0.62 -19.40
N ARG A 145 10.81 -0.42 -20.19
CA ARG A 145 11.82 -1.46 -20.51
C ARG A 145 13.01 -0.90 -21.30
N LYS A 146 12.81 0.13 -22.10
CA LYS A 146 13.87 0.77 -22.88
C LYS A 146 14.78 1.60 -21.99
N ASP A 147 14.23 2.30 -21.02
CA ASP A 147 14.98 3.16 -20.10
C ASP A 147 15.82 2.36 -19.09
N MET A 148 15.38 1.13 -18.73
CA MET A 148 16.15 0.23 -17.86
C MET A 148 17.29 -0.53 -18.57
N ASN A 149 17.34 -0.53 -19.90
CA ASN A 149 18.37 -1.20 -20.70
C ASN A 149 19.38 -0.22 -21.34
N MET A 150 19.42 1.03 -20.87
CA MET A 150 20.42 2.04 -21.25
C MET A 150 21.49 2.23 -20.18
#